data_AF-A0A957FPV3-F1
#
_entry.id   AF-A0A957FPV3-F1
#
_cell.length_a   1.000
_cell.length_b   1.000
_cell.length_c   1.000
_cell.angle_alpha   90.00
_cell.angle_beta   90.00
_cell.angle_gamma   90.00
#
_symmetry.space_group_name_H-M   'P 1'
#
loop_
_entity.id
_entity.type
_entity.pdbx_description
1 polymer ?
#
loop_
_entity_poly.entity_id
_entity_poly.type
_entity_poly.pdbx_seq_one_letter_code
_entity_poly.pdbx_strand_id
1 'polypeptide(L)'
;MRRAITASSTVAIALTLMGFIFTVTIGTANAAPIKVIVNEFFRSGDFTNNEWTELLLVEDLTAAELNEFAVGDSTSSTATRFSAYQLTGMEGIATNFPKGTIILVAGTTAATEDTSYDPANGDWDIILNVGGSYLTDNGSTGNYAGTDVSYVDNDLTLTNTLSTDGFAVNWDT
;
A
#
# COMPACT_ATOMS: atom_id res chain seq x y z
N MET A 1 -2.04 -33.71 27.27
CA MET A 1 -1.82 -32.39 26.64
C MET A 1 -0.59 -32.50 25.73
N ARG A 2 -0.77 -32.55 24.41
CA ARG A 2 0.36 -32.61 23.45
C ARG A 2 0.69 -31.18 23.03
N ARG A 3 1.91 -30.72 23.33
CA ARG A 3 2.45 -29.45 22.80
C ARG A 3 2.76 -29.63 21.31
N ALA A 4 2.15 -28.81 20.46
CA ALA A 4 2.56 -28.70 19.07
C ALA A 4 3.95 -28.04 19.01
N ILE A 5 4.90 -28.69 18.33
CA ILE A 5 6.19 -28.13 17.99
C ILE A 5 6.02 -27.50 16.61
N THR A 6 6.02 -26.17 16.53
CA THR A 6 6.05 -25.46 15.25
C THR A 6 7.47 -25.55 14.69
N ALA A 7 7.64 -26.23 13.56
CA ALA A 7 8.90 -26.24 12.84
C ALA A 7 9.04 -24.94 12.04
N SER A 8 10.07 -24.14 12.33
CA SER A 8 10.51 -23.04 11.47
C SER A 8 11.49 -23.60 10.44
N SER A 9 11.20 -23.50 9.15
CA SER A 9 12.13 -23.91 8.09
C SER A 9 12.80 -22.68 7.47
N THR A 10 14.12 -22.57 7.64
CA THR A 10 14.95 -21.59 6.92
C THR A 10 15.35 -22.16 5.57
N VAL A 11 15.08 -21.45 4.47
CA VAL A 11 15.59 -21.80 3.14
C VAL A 11 16.71 -20.82 2.80
N ALA A 12 17.93 -21.32 2.61
CA ALA A 12 19.06 -20.55 2.10
C ALA A 12 19.23 -20.86 0.60
N ILE A 13 19.13 -19.86 -0.26
CA ILE A 13 19.44 -19.98 -1.69
C ILE A 13 20.88 -19.50 -1.89
N ALA A 14 21.80 -20.42 -2.18
CA ALA A 14 23.18 -20.08 -2.52
C ALA A 14 23.31 -19.87 -4.03
N LEU A 15 23.35 -18.61 -4.48
CA LEU A 15 23.70 -18.29 -5.87
C LEU A 15 25.22 -18.04 -5.93
N THR A 16 25.98 -18.99 -6.48
CA THR A 16 27.44 -18.85 -6.60
C THR A 16 27.79 -18.08 -7.87
N LEU A 17 27.86 -16.75 -7.78
CA LEU A 17 28.68 -15.94 -8.67
C LEU A 17 29.84 -15.39 -7.84
N MET A 18 31.07 -15.56 -8.32
CA MET A 18 32.30 -15.28 -7.56
C MET A 18 32.26 -13.90 -6.89
N GLY A 19 32.28 -13.91 -5.56
CA GLY A 19 32.88 -12.81 -4.78
C GLY A 19 31.96 -11.80 -4.12
N PHE A 20 30.79 -12.17 -3.59
CA PHE A 20 30.14 -11.49 -2.46
C PHE A 20 29.04 -12.43 -1.94
N ILE A 21 29.18 -13.01 -0.74
CA ILE A 21 28.09 -13.78 -0.12
C ILE A 21 27.12 -12.74 0.47
N PHE A 22 26.10 -12.37 -0.30
CA PHE A 22 24.96 -11.64 0.22
C PHE A 22 23.98 -12.67 0.80
N THR A 23 23.97 -12.84 2.13
CA THR A 23 22.96 -13.67 2.79
C THR A 23 21.68 -12.86 2.92
N VAL A 24 20.74 -13.01 1.99
CA VAL A 24 19.37 -12.51 2.19
C VAL A 24 18.69 -13.44 3.18
N THR A 25 18.48 -12.97 4.41
CA THR A 25 17.63 -13.67 5.37
C THR A 25 16.20 -13.20 5.15
N ILE A 26 15.39 -13.99 4.44
CA ILE A 26 13.93 -13.76 4.37
C ILE A 26 13.32 -14.48 5.56
N GLY A 27 13.05 -13.74 6.63
CA GLY A 27 12.28 -14.26 7.75
C GLY A 27 10.80 -14.31 7.36
N THR A 28 10.26 -15.49 7.06
CA THR A 28 8.81 -15.66 6.99
C THR A 28 8.28 -15.81 8.41
N ALA A 29 8.05 -14.69 9.10
CA ALA A 29 6.91 -14.68 10.01
C ALA A 29 5.68 -15.05 9.16
N ASN A 30 4.68 -15.74 9.72
CA ASN A 30 3.38 -15.87 9.05
C ASN A 30 2.73 -14.47 8.97
N ALA A 31 3.27 -13.59 8.14
CA ALA A 31 2.58 -12.41 7.63
C ALA A 31 1.52 -12.95 6.69
N ALA A 32 0.30 -12.41 6.74
CA ALA A 32 -0.64 -12.67 5.67
C ALA A 32 0.04 -12.29 4.33
N PRO A 33 -0.31 -12.95 3.21
CA PRO A 33 0.18 -12.50 1.91
C PRO A 33 -0.14 -11.01 1.76
N ILE A 34 0.86 -10.22 1.37
CA ILE A 34 0.66 -8.82 1.02
C ILE A 34 -0.37 -8.78 -0.11
N LYS A 35 -1.41 -7.97 0.04
CA LYS A 35 -2.53 -7.85 -0.91
C LYS A 35 -2.42 -6.64 -1.82
N VAL A 36 -1.82 -5.57 -1.31
CA VAL A 36 -1.61 -4.30 -2.00
C VAL A 36 -0.19 -3.84 -1.71
N ILE A 37 0.51 -3.36 -2.73
CA ILE A 37 1.84 -2.74 -2.59
C ILE A 37 1.81 -1.29 -3.06
N VAL A 38 2.78 -0.52 -2.60
CA VAL A 38 3.14 0.78 -3.21
C VAL A 38 4.04 0.48 -4.40
N ASN A 39 3.58 0.80 -5.61
CA ASN A 39 4.34 0.60 -6.84
C ASN A 39 5.24 1.81 -7.14
N GLU A 40 4.69 3.01 -7.04
CA GLU A 40 5.40 4.26 -7.31
C GLU A 40 4.91 5.38 -6.38
N PHE A 41 5.76 6.38 -6.16
CA PHE A 41 5.47 7.50 -5.28
C PHE A 41 6.15 8.76 -5.79
N PHE A 42 5.43 9.88 -5.78
CA PHE A 42 5.97 11.20 -6.07
C PHE A 42 5.61 12.18 -4.97
N ARG A 43 6.64 12.91 -4.49
CA ARG A 43 6.53 13.92 -3.44
C ARG A 43 6.80 15.33 -3.97
N SER A 44 6.02 16.28 -3.46
CA SER A 44 6.05 17.71 -3.77
C SER A 44 5.79 18.60 -2.53
N GLY A 45 5.79 18.04 -1.32
CA GLY A 45 5.61 18.71 -0.03
C GLY A 45 4.36 18.26 0.75
N ASP A 46 3.17 18.43 0.16
CA ASP A 46 1.87 18.16 0.79
C ASP A 46 0.92 17.52 -0.24
N PHE A 47 0.25 16.45 0.18
CA PHE A 47 -0.57 15.58 -0.65
C PHE A 47 -1.90 16.21 -1.04
N THR A 48 -2.23 17.38 -0.49
CA THR A 48 -3.29 18.23 -1.04
C THR A 48 -2.93 18.83 -2.40
N ASN A 49 -1.64 18.88 -2.76
CA ASN A 49 -1.11 19.54 -3.96
C ASN A 49 -0.78 18.55 -5.09
N ASN A 50 0.47 18.51 -5.54
CA ASN A 50 0.94 17.76 -6.71
C ASN A 50 1.67 16.47 -6.30
N GLU A 51 1.16 15.73 -5.32
CA GLU A 51 1.74 14.44 -4.90
C GLU A 51 0.82 13.29 -5.27
N TRP A 52 1.38 12.11 -5.34
CA TRP A 52 0.63 10.90 -5.59
C TRP A 52 1.36 9.65 -5.16
N THR A 53 0.59 8.62 -4.85
CA THR A 53 1.05 7.25 -4.60
C THR A 53 0.30 6.32 -5.54
N GLU A 54 1.04 5.49 -6.26
CA GLU A 54 0.48 4.43 -7.09
C GLU A 54 0.50 3.11 -6.31
N LEU A 55 -0.67 2.47 -6.23
CA LEU A 55 -0.86 1.18 -5.60
C LEU A 55 -1.04 0.09 -6.66
N LEU A 56 -0.52 -1.10 -6.38
CA LEU A 56 -0.75 -2.30 -7.19
C LEU A 56 -1.42 -3.39 -6.35
N LEU A 57 -2.56 -3.88 -6.81
CA LEU A 57 -3.21 -5.06 -6.23
C LEU A 57 -2.46 -6.31 -6.68
N VAL A 58 -1.98 -7.10 -5.74
CA VAL A 58 -1.28 -8.37 -6.02
C VAL A 58 -2.17 -9.60 -5.85
N GLU A 59 -3.38 -9.40 -5.34
CA GLU A 59 -4.46 -10.39 -5.24
C GLU A 59 -5.79 -9.81 -5.74
N ASP A 60 -6.74 -10.68 -6.07
CA ASP A 60 -8.10 -10.26 -6.39
C ASP A 60 -8.78 -9.80 -5.08
N LEU A 61 -9.34 -8.60 -5.05
CA LEU A 61 -10.01 -8.04 -3.88
C LEU A 61 -11.46 -7.68 -4.19
N THR A 62 -12.35 -7.90 -3.22
CA THR A 62 -13.70 -7.33 -3.26
C THR A 62 -13.65 -5.84 -2.91
N ALA A 63 -14.68 -5.08 -3.30
CA ALA A 63 -14.84 -3.70 -2.82
C ALA A 63 -14.83 -3.57 -1.30
N ALA A 64 -15.43 -4.55 -0.60
CA ALA A 64 -15.46 -4.58 0.85
C ALA A 64 -14.05 -4.72 1.45
N GLU A 65 -13.22 -5.61 0.90
CA GLU A 65 -11.82 -5.74 1.33
C GLU A 65 -11.00 -4.50 0.99
N LEU A 66 -11.21 -3.91 -0.20
CA LEU A 66 -10.47 -2.73 -0.62
C LEU A 66 -10.79 -1.51 0.25
N ASN A 67 -12.05 -1.39 0.71
CA ASN A 67 -12.49 -0.37 1.68
C ASN A 67 -11.80 -0.49 3.06
N GLU A 68 -11.10 -1.59 3.35
CA GLU A 68 -10.33 -1.75 4.59
C GLU A 68 -8.91 -1.20 4.48
N PHE A 69 -8.45 -0.82 3.28
CA PHE A 69 -7.10 -0.30 3.08
C PHE A 69 -7.03 1.22 3.20
N ALA A 70 -5.92 1.69 3.74
CA ALA A 70 -5.51 3.08 3.76
C ALA A 70 -4.10 3.24 3.20
N VAL A 71 -3.87 4.34 2.52
CA VAL A 71 -2.57 4.74 1.97
C VAL A 71 -2.10 6.02 2.64
N GLY A 72 -0.80 6.13 2.88
CA GLY A 72 -0.27 7.25 3.65
C GLY A 72 1.24 7.44 3.57
N ASP A 73 1.72 8.37 4.38
CA ASP A 73 3.14 8.61 4.66
C ASP A 73 3.51 8.13 6.06
N SER A 74 4.78 7.78 6.20
CA SER A 74 5.39 7.54 7.47
C SER A 74 6.23 8.74 7.94
N THR A 75 6.87 8.55 9.09
CA THR A 75 8.10 9.26 9.41
C THR A 75 9.26 8.60 8.65
N SER A 76 10.53 8.96 8.93
CA SER A 76 11.73 8.38 8.30
C SER A 76 11.95 6.86 8.51
N SER A 77 10.93 6.12 8.92
CA SER A 77 10.94 4.71 9.31
C SER A 77 9.78 3.98 8.62
N THR A 78 10.05 2.91 7.89
CA THR A 78 9.00 2.05 7.29
C THR A 78 8.16 1.28 8.32
N ALA A 79 8.48 1.36 9.61
CA ALA A 79 7.72 0.71 10.67
C ALA A 79 6.59 1.58 11.23
N THR A 80 6.56 2.88 10.91
CA THR A 80 5.63 3.84 11.53
C THR A 80 4.57 4.31 10.55
N ARG A 81 3.47 4.87 11.03
CA ARG A 81 2.46 5.56 10.22
C ARG A 81 2.26 6.96 10.75
N PHE A 82 2.02 7.93 9.88
CA PHE A 82 1.85 9.32 10.28
C PHE A 82 0.47 9.90 9.87
N SER A 83 0.12 9.76 8.59
CA SER A 83 -1.16 10.21 8.03
C SER A 83 -1.69 9.17 7.05
N ALA A 84 -3.01 9.13 6.81
CA ALA A 84 -3.55 8.25 5.78
C ALA A 84 -4.89 8.72 5.19
N TYR A 85 -5.11 8.29 3.95
CA TYR A 85 -6.39 8.30 3.27
C TYR A 85 -6.90 6.88 3.15
N GLN A 86 -8.06 6.61 3.74
CA GLN A 86 -8.75 5.34 3.60
C GLN A 86 -9.48 5.28 2.26
N LEU A 87 -9.34 4.17 1.54
CA LEU A 87 -10.17 3.85 0.39
C LEU A 87 -11.61 3.59 0.88
N THR A 88 -12.60 4.25 0.27
CA THR A 88 -13.99 4.17 0.70
C THR A 88 -14.93 4.20 -0.50
N GLY A 89 -16.10 3.58 -0.38
CA GLY A 89 -17.09 3.58 -1.44
C GLY A 89 -16.67 2.83 -2.71
N MET A 90 -15.70 1.93 -2.64
CA MET A 90 -15.14 1.23 -3.81
C MET A 90 -16.19 0.42 -4.58
N GLU A 91 -17.29 0.03 -3.93
CA GLU A 91 -18.45 -0.61 -4.55
C GLU A 91 -19.14 0.27 -5.60
N GLY A 92 -18.93 1.59 -5.56
CA GLY A 92 -19.39 2.52 -6.58
C GLY A 92 -18.58 2.47 -7.88
N ILE A 93 -17.40 1.83 -7.87
CA ILE A 93 -16.54 1.64 -9.05
C ILE A 93 -16.74 0.21 -9.59
N ALA A 94 -16.51 -0.80 -8.75
CA ALA A 94 -16.70 -2.20 -9.11
C ALA A 94 -16.95 -3.07 -7.88
N THR A 95 -17.55 -4.25 -8.06
CA THR A 95 -17.73 -5.22 -6.96
C THR A 95 -16.44 -5.98 -6.64
N ASN A 96 -15.61 -6.23 -7.67
CA ASN A 96 -14.34 -6.95 -7.55
C ASN A 96 -13.27 -6.23 -8.38
N PHE A 97 -12.05 -6.25 -7.87
CA PHE A 97 -10.85 -5.67 -8.46
C PHE A 97 -9.84 -6.80 -8.65
N PRO A 98 -9.64 -7.29 -9.89
CA PRO A 98 -8.67 -8.33 -10.15
C PRO A 98 -7.25 -7.87 -9.82
N LYS A 99 -6.39 -8.83 -9.48
CA LYS A 99 -4.95 -8.59 -9.35
C LYS A 99 -4.39 -7.92 -10.60
N GLY A 100 -3.43 -7.03 -10.42
CA GLY A 100 -2.90 -6.18 -11.48
C GLY A 100 -3.60 -4.83 -11.63
N THR A 101 -4.71 -4.61 -10.92
CA THR A 101 -5.35 -3.28 -10.85
C THR A 101 -4.39 -2.26 -10.27
N ILE A 102 -4.33 -1.09 -10.89
CA ILE A 102 -3.54 0.05 -10.46
C ILE A 102 -4.48 1.11 -9.88
N ILE A 103 -4.13 1.64 -8.70
CA ILE A 103 -4.88 2.73 -8.08
C ILE A 103 -3.92 3.87 -7.80
N LEU A 104 -4.09 4.98 -8.51
CA LEU A 104 -3.41 6.22 -8.22
C LEU A 104 -4.20 7.00 -7.18
N VAL A 105 -3.60 7.23 -6.01
CA VAL A 105 -4.14 8.11 -4.98
C VAL A 105 -3.37 9.42 -5.06
N ALA A 106 -4.08 10.49 -5.42
CA ALA A 106 -3.45 11.72 -5.84
C ALA A 106 -3.98 12.94 -5.08
N GLY A 107 -3.15 13.96 -4.97
CA GLY A 107 -3.58 15.28 -4.51
C GLY A 107 -4.57 15.94 -5.46
N THR A 108 -5.32 16.91 -4.93
CA THR A 108 -6.44 17.55 -5.67
C THR A 108 -6.02 18.20 -6.98
N THR A 109 -4.75 18.61 -7.09
CA THR A 109 -4.19 19.22 -8.31
C THR A 109 -3.29 18.30 -9.12
N ALA A 110 -2.95 17.11 -8.58
CA ALA A 110 -2.05 16.16 -9.22
C ALA A 110 -2.72 15.39 -10.36
N ALA A 111 -4.00 15.03 -10.19
CA ALA A 111 -4.74 14.26 -11.18
C ALA A 111 -6.25 14.56 -11.14
N THR A 112 -6.92 14.32 -12.27
CA THR A 112 -8.39 14.33 -12.34
C THR A 112 -8.89 12.95 -11.95
N GLU A 113 -9.89 12.89 -11.06
CA GLU A 113 -10.51 11.62 -10.65
C GLU A 113 -11.09 10.89 -11.87
N ASP A 114 -10.72 9.62 -12.00
CA ASP A 114 -11.16 8.73 -13.06
C ASP A 114 -11.56 7.39 -12.45
N THR A 115 -12.83 7.06 -12.60
CA THR A 115 -13.45 5.84 -12.10
C THR A 115 -14.06 5.01 -13.23
N SER A 116 -13.70 5.27 -14.49
CA SER A 116 -14.19 4.51 -15.66
C SER A 116 -13.58 3.10 -15.80
N TYR A 117 -13.15 2.51 -14.70
CA TYR A 117 -12.49 1.22 -14.57
C TYR A 117 -13.22 0.09 -15.34
N ASP A 118 -12.52 -0.52 -16.31
CA ASP A 118 -13.04 -1.57 -17.17
C ASP A 118 -11.94 -2.57 -17.58
N PRO A 119 -11.55 -3.49 -16.66
CA PRO A 119 -10.46 -4.42 -16.92
C PRO A 119 -10.79 -5.42 -18.04
N ALA A 120 -12.07 -5.63 -18.35
CA ALA A 120 -12.50 -6.49 -19.45
C ALA A 120 -12.16 -5.89 -20.83
N ASN A 121 -12.07 -4.56 -20.91
CA ASN A 121 -11.71 -3.81 -22.11
C ASN A 121 -10.30 -3.21 -22.05
N GLY A 122 -9.52 -3.54 -21.02
CA GLY A 122 -8.11 -3.17 -20.91
C GLY A 122 -7.84 -1.90 -20.12
N ASP A 123 -8.84 -1.32 -19.46
CA ASP A 123 -8.65 -0.23 -18.51
C ASP A 123 -8.53 -0.78 -17.09
N TRP A 124 -7.31 -0.82 -16.57
CA TRP A 124 -6.97 -1.41 -15.27
C TRP A 124 -6.70 -0.36 -14.19
N ASP A 125 -6.86 0.90 -14.55
CA ASP A 125 -6.37 2.03 -13.77
C ASP A 125 -7.56 2.74 -13.10
N ILE A 126 -7.34 3.18 -11.87
CA ILE A 126 -8.27 3.99 -11.11
C ILE A 126 -7.50 5.21 -10.62
N ILE A 127 -8.04 6.40 -10.83
CA ILE A 127 -7.45 7.63 -10.32
C ILE A 127 -8.40 8.21 -9.28
N LEU A 128 -7.96 8.24 -8.03
CA LEU A 128 -8.69 8.82 -6.91
C LEU A 128 -8.00 10.10 -6.48
N ASN A 129 -8.76 11.15 -6.18
CA ASN A 129 -8.19 12.36 -5.60
C ASN A 129 -8.67 12.62 -4.17
N VAL A 130 -7.84 13.23 -3.33
CA VAL A 130 -8.15 13.46 -1.91
C VAL A 130 -9.30 14.46 -1.67
N GLY A 131 -9.76 15.14 -2.73
CA GLY A 131 -10.94 16.02 -2.70
C GLY A 131 -12.21 15.33 -3.23
N GLY A 132 -12.11 14.05 -3.60
CA GLY A 132 -13.13 13.26 -4.26
C GLY A 132 -14.01 12.51 -3.27
N SER A 133 -14.74 11.52 -3.77
CA SER A 133 -15.72 10.79 -2.96
C SER A 133 -15.22 9.44 -2.42
N TYR A 134 -14.07 8.96 -2.92
CA TYR A 134 -13.59 7.61 -2.65
C TYR A 134 -12.45 7.54 -1.64
N LEU A 135 -12.06 8.69 -1.07
CA LEU A 135 -11.02 8.79 -0.06
C LEU A 135 -11.54 9.51 1.18
N THR A 136 -11.32 8.91 2.34
CA THR A 136 -11.64 9.53 3.64
C THR A 136 -10.35 9.76 4.42
N ASP A 137 -10.08 11.02 4.79
CA ASP A 137 -8.99 11.37 5.71
C ASP A 137 -9.30 10.83 7.11
N ASN A 138 -8.29 10.24 7.76
CA ASN A 138 -8.40 9.68 9.09
C ASN A 138 -8.13 10.68 10.24
N GLY A 139 -7.94 11.96 9.94
CA GLY A 139 -8.01 13.06 10.91
C GLY A 139 -6.67 13.50 11.52
N SER A 140 -5.57 12.80 11.22
CA SER A 140 -4.24 13.43 11.24
C SER A 140 -4.05 13.97 9.85
N THR A 141 -4.00 15.30 9.69
CA THR A 141 -3.81 16.01 8.41
C THR A 141 -3.11 15.10 7.42
N GLY A 142 -3.75 14.77 6.29
CA GLY A 142 -3.19 14.01 5.16
C GLY A 142 -1.95 14.66 4.52
N ASN A 143 -1.09 15.23 5.35
CA ASN A 143 0.19 15.83 5.08
C ASN A 143 1.18 14.68 5.06
N TYR A 144 1.65 14.33 3.86
CA TYR A 144 2.80 13.47 3.61
C TYR A 144 4.10 14.25 3.90
N ALA A 145 4.10 14.97 5.02
CA ALA A 145 5.05 16.03 5.30
C ALA A 145 6.07 15.55 6.35
N GLY A 146 6.92 14.63 5.93
CA GLY A 146 8.13 14.32 6.67
C GLY A 146 9.24 13.76 5.80
N THR A 147 8.93 12.75 5.00
CA THR A 147 9.92 11.83 4.41
C THR A 147 9.47 11.22 3.08
N ASP A 148 10.37 10.58 2.32
CA ASP A 148 9.99 9.88 1.09
C ASP A 148 9.52 8.43 1.42
N VAL A 149 8.69 8.24 2.45
CA VAL A 149 8.24 6.90 2.91
C VAL A 149 6.74 6.69 2.76
N SER A 150 6.28 6.11 1.64
CA SER A 150 4.86 5.81 1.45
C SER A 150 4.50 4.38 1.90
N TYR A 151 3.28 4.21 2.41
CA TYR A 151 2.75 2.92 2.83
C TYR A 151 1.31 2.68 2.39
N VAL A 152 0.93 1.40 2.37
CA VAL A 152 -0.46 0.91 2.30
C VAL A 152 -0.68 -0.12 3.40
N ASP A 153 -1.80 -0.04 4.11
CA ASP A 153 -2.10 -0.88 5.28
C ASP A 153 -3.61 -1.08 5.45
N ASN A 154 -4.01 -2.19 6.09
CA ASN A 154 -5.41 -2.50 6.41
C ASN A 154 -5.77 -2.30 7.90
N ASP A 155 -4.80 -1.95 8.75
CA ASP A 155 -5.10 -1.57 10.15
C ASP A 155 -5.59 -0.13 10.24
N LEU A 156 -6.91 0.07 10.25
CA LEU A 156 -7.49 1.41 10.33
C LEU A 156 -7.43 2.05 11.73
N THR A 157 -6.84 1.40 12.72
CA THR A 157 -6.86 1.88 14.12
C THR A 157 -5.87 3.01 14.42
N LEU A 158 -5.15 3.51 13.42
CA LEU A 158 -4.17 4.61 13.52
C LEU A 158 -3.12 4.39 14.61
N THR A 159 -2.82 3.14 14.94
CA THR A 159 -1.64 2.86 15.74
C THR A 159 -0.43 3.32 14.92
N ASN A 160 0.55 3.98 15.54
CA ASN A 160 1.74 4.48 14.84
C ASN A 160 2.66 3.37 14.29
N THR A 161 2.17 2.15 14.12
CA THR A 161 2.92 0.98 13.67
C THR A 161 2.22 0.38 12.47
N LEU A 162 2.97 0.08 11.41
CA LEU A 162 2.47 -0.67 10.27
C LEU A 162 2.02 -2.06 10.71
N SER A 163 0.87 -2.52 10.23
CA SER A 163 0.39 -3.88 10.53
C SER A 163 1.28 -4.95 9.89
N THR A 164 1.02 -6.21 10.23
CA THR A 164 1.69 -7.35 9.56
C THR A 164 1.35 -7.49 8.09
N ASP A 165 0.23 -6.91 7.67
CA ASP A 165 -0.30 -7.04 6.32
C ASP A 165 -0.03 -5.77 5.49
N GLY A 166 0.51 -4.73 6.14
CA GLY A 166 0.90 -3.48 5.51
C GLY A 166 2.23 -3.59 4.77
N PHE A 167 2.41 -2.67 3.83
CA PHE A 167 3.59 -2.55 2.99
C PHE A 167 4.05 -1.10 2.95
N ALA A 168 5.35 -0.86 3.12
CA ALA A 168 5.94 0.48 3.07
C ALA A 168 7.25 0.47 2.31
N VAL A 169 7.51 1.55 1.56
CA VAL A 169 8.74 1.76 0.79
C VAL A 169 9.36 3.07 1.21
N ASN A 170 10.69 3.06 1.41
CA ASN A 170 11.48 4.26 1.60
C ASN A 170 12.17 4.62 0.28
N TRP A 171 11.89 5.79 -0.27
CA TRP A 171 12.40 6.32 -1.53
C TRP A 171 13.59 7.28 -1.35
N ASP A 172 13.99 7.60 -0.10
CA ASP A 172 15.20 8.38 0.21
C ASP A 172 16.52 7.58 -0.01
N THR A 173 16.44 6.27 -0.29
CA THR A 173 17.60 5.34 -0.22
C THR A 173 17.94 4.61 -1.51
#